data_AF-A0A2N2SVD0-F1
#
_entry.id   AF-A0A2N2SVD0-F1
#
_cell.length_a   1.000
_cell.length_b   1.000
_cell.length_c   1.000
_cell.angle_alpha   90.00
_cell.angle_beta   90.00
_cell.angle_gamma   90.00
#
_symmetry.space_group_name_H-M   'P 1'
#
loop_
_entity.id
_entity.type
_entity.pdbx_description
1 polymer ?
#
loop_
_entity_poly.entity_id
_entity_poly.type
_entity_poly.pdbx_seq_one_letter_code
_entity_poly.pdbx_strand_id
1 'polypeptide(L)' 'MITLALSKGRIFEETLPLLRAAGIEVLEDPETSRKLILSTNQPDVRVLVVRATDVPTYVQYGG' A
#
# COMPACT_ATOMS: atom_id res chain seq x y z
N MET A 1 -1.14 -4.53 -13.85
CA MET A 1 -0.64 -3.72 -12.72
C MET A 1 -1.80 -3.34 -11.81
N ILE A 2 -1.70 -3.66 -10.52
CA ILE A 2 -2.68 -3.41 -9.47
C ILE A 2 -2.08 -2.41 -8.46
N THR A 3 -2.84 -1.37 -8.11
CA THR A 3 -2.46 -0.38 -7.09
C THR A 3 -3.29 -0.62 -5.83
N LEU A 4 -2.64 -0.94 -4.71
CA LEU A 4 -3.29 -1.09 -3.41
C LEU A 4 -3.20 0.23 -2.64
N ALA A 5 -4.32 0.95 -2.51
CA ALA A 5 -4.37 2.19 -1.74
C ALA A 5 -4.55 1.89 -0.24
N LEU A 6 -3.57 2.28 0.58
CA LEU A 6 -3.57 2.09 2.03
C LEU A 6 -3.26 3.41 2.75
N SER A 7 -3.75 3.55 3.97
CA SER A 7 -3.40 4.68 4.84
C SER A 7 -2.30 4.33 5.83
N LYS A 8 -1.40 5.27 6.12
CA LYS A 8 -0.36 5.10 7.16
C LYS A 8 -0.93 4.76 8.54
N GLY A 9 -0.07 4.22 9.39
CA GLY A 9 -0.38 3.87 10.78
C GLY A 9 -1.08 2.52 10.87
N ARG A 10 -2.08 2.42 11.76
CA ARG A 10 -2.66 1.14 12.18
C ARG A 10 -3.16 0.26 11.03
N ILE A 11 -3.86 0.83 10.03
CA ILE A 11 -4.40 0.06 8.90
C ILE A 11 -3.27 -0.57 8.08
N PHE A 12 -2.16 0.15 7.89
CA PHE A 12 -1.01 -0.39 7.17
C PHE A 12 -0.40 -1.58 7.92
N GLU A 13 -0.12 -1.40 9.21
CA GLU A 13 0.49 -2.45 10.05
C GLU A 13 -0.39 -3.70 10.15
N GLU A 14 -1.72 -3.53 10.30
CA GLU A 14 -2.67 -4.64 10.39
C GLU A 14 -2.89 -5.34 9.03
N THR A 15 -2.66 -4.66 7.90
CA THR A 15 -2.81 -5.26 6.57
C THR A 15 -1.56 -5.98 6.09
N LEU A 16 -0.37 -5.66 6.60
CA LEU A 16 0.87 -6.36 6.25
C LEU A 16 0.81 -7.89 6.44
N PRO A 17 0.30 -8.44 7.56
CA PRO A 17 0.13 -9.88 7.70
C PRO A 17 -0.81 -10.49 6.65
N LEU A 18 -1.86 -9.78 6.26
CA LEU A 18 -2.81 -10.22 5.24
C LEU A 18 -2.18 -10.23 3.84
N LEU A 19 -1.43 -9.19 3.50
CA LEU A 19 -0.68 -9.11 2.26
C LEU A 19 0.37 -10.23 2.19
N ARG A 20 1.10 -10.48 3.28
CA ARG A 20 2.07 -11.57 3.37
C ARG A 20 1.41 -12.94 3.18
N ALA A 21 0.24 -13.16 3.78
CA ALA A 21 -0.53 -14.40 3.57
C ALA A 21 -0.96 -14.59 2.10
N ALA A 22 -1.13 -13.50 1.35
CA ALA A 22 -1.37 -13.50 -0.09
C ALA A 22 -0.07 -13.53 -0.93
N GLY A 23 1.10 -13.66 -0.31
CA GLY A 23 2.40 -13.68 -0.99
C GLY A 23 2.89 -12.31 -1.49
N ILE A 24 2.33 -11.22 -0.97
CA ILE A 24 2.72 -9.85 -1.28
C ILE A 24 3.52 -9.28 -0.10
N GLU A 25 4.77 -8.92 -0.35
CA GLU A 25 5.66 -8.31 0.65
C GLU A 25 6.09 -6.93 0.18
N VAL A 26 5.88 -5.92 1.03
CA VAL A 26 6.34 -4.55 0.77
C VAL A 26 7.84 -4.47 1.07
N LEU A 27 8.62 -4.02 0.08
CA LEU A 27 10.09 -4.02 0.17
C LEU A 27 10.64 -2.77 0.87
N GLU A 28 9.78 -1.78 1.11
CA GLU A 28 10.14 -0.50 1.70
C GLU A 28 9.39 -0.27 2.98
N ASP A 29 10.09 0.24 4.00
CA ASP A 29 9.49 0.64 5.25
C ASP A 29 8.78 2.01 5.09
N PRO A 30 7.44 2.09 5.29
CA PRO A 30 6.69 3.34 5.18
C PRO A 30 6.92 4.33 6.32
N GLU A 31 7.47 3.90 7.45
CA GLU A 31 7.77 4.78 8.58
C GLU A 31 9.03 5.62 8.29
N THR A 32 10.03 4.99 7.67
CA THR A 32 11.28 5.67 7.27
C THR A 32 11.21 6.28 5.87
N SER A 33 10.37 5.74 4.98
CA SER A 33 10.21 6.24 3.62
C SER A 33 9.19 7.37 3.50
N ARG A 34 9.60 8.45 2.82
CA ARG A 34 8.70 9.53 2.38
C ARG A 34 8.04 9.26 1.03
N LYS A 35 8.31 8.10 0.41
CA LYS A 35 7.66 7.73 -0.84
C LYS A 35 6.18 7.44 -0.62
N LEU A 36 5.37 7.85 -1.58
CA LEU A 36 3.94 7.54 -1.62
C LEU A 36 3.68 6.21 -2.31
N ILE A 37 4.53 5.79 -3.25
CA ILE A 37 4.42 4.51 -3.93
C ILE A 37 5.54 3.61 -3.42
N LEU A 38 5.16 2.49 -2.80
CA LEU A 38 6.06 1.46 -2.30
C LEU A 38 6.02 0.25 -3.22
N SER A 39 7.21 -0.24 -3.55
CA SER A 39 7.37 -1.44 -4.37
C SER A 39 7.11 -2.70 -3.53
N THR A 40 6.58 -3.74 -4.16
CA THR A 40 6.43 -5.06 -3.54
C THR A 40 7.35 -6.07 -4.21
N ASN A 41 7.45 -7.27 -3.65
CA ASN A 41 8.10 -8.42 -4.27
C ASN A 41 7.44 -8.85 -5.60
N GLN A 42 6.20 -8.42 -5.89
CA GLN A 42 5.50 -8.71 -7.13
C GLN A 42 5.54 -7.48 -8.06
N PRO A 43 6.06 -7.62 -9.31
CA PRO A 43 6.23 -6.47 -10.21
C PRO A 43 4.89 -5.85 -10.65
N ASP A 44 3.81 -6.63 -10.63
CA ASP A 44 2.47 -6.19 -10.99
C ASP A 44 1.68 -5.58 -9.83
N VAL A 45 2.24 -5.54 -8.62
CA VAL A 45 1.56 -5.02 -7.43
C VAL A 45 2.39 -3.92 -6.78
N ARG A 46 1.76 -2.77 -6.57
CA ARG A 46 2.35 -1.64 -5.85
C ARG A 46 1.43 -1.16 -4.74
N VAL A 47 2.00 -0.65 -3.68
CA VAL A 47 1.24 -0.06 -2.56
C VAL A 47 1.33 1.45 -2.63
N LEU A 48 0.17 2.10 -2.70
CA LEU A 48 0.05 3.54 -2.62
C LEU A 48 -0.35 3.93 -1.20
N VAL A 49 0.49 4.74 -0.57
CA VAL A 49 0.30 5.26 0.77
C VAL A 49 -0.30 6.67 0.69
N VAL A 50 -1.54 6.83 1.13
CA VAL A 50 -2.29 8.10 1.12
C VAL A 50 -2.91 8.37 2.49
N ARG A 51 -3.55 9.53 2.67
CA ARG A 51 -4.35 9.76 3.89
C ARG A 51 -5.60 8.89 3.85
N ALA A 52 -6.10 8.49 5.02
CA ALA A 52 -7.28 7.63 5.14
C ALA A 52 -8.51 8.21 4.40
N THR A 53 -8.69 9.54 4.44
CA THR A 53 -9.76 10.25 3.72
C THR A 53 -9.65 10.19 2.21
N ASP A 54 -8.43 10.00 1.70
CA ASP A 54 -8.12 10.08 0.27
C ASP A 54 -8.18 8.69 -0.39
N VAL A 55 -8.23 7.59 0.39
CA VAL A 55 -8.34 6.20 -0.11
C VAL A 55 -9.56 6.00 -1.01
N PRO A 56 -10.80 6.37 -0.62
CA PRO A 56 -11.97 6.15 -1.46
C PRO A 56 -11.88 6.89 -2.80
N THR A 57 -11.40 8.13 -2.75
CA THR A 57 -11.18 8.97 -3.94
C THR A 57 -10.20 8.30 -4.91
N TYR A 58 -9.08 7.79 -4.39
CA TYR A 58 -8.07 7.14 -5.23
C TYR A 58 -8.59 5.86 -5.91
N VAL A 59 -9.34 5.06 -5.16
CA VAL A 59 -9.95 3.82 -5.69
C VAL A 59 -11.03 4.14 -6.71
N GLN A 60 -11.85 5.16 -6.47
CA GLN A 60 -12.93 5.56 -7.37
C GLN A 60 -12.42 6.04 -8.74
N TYR A 61 -11.34 6.81 -8.77
CA TYR A 61 -10.79 7.37 -10.01
C TYR A 61 -9.69 6.50 -10.66
N GLY A 62 -9.37 5.33 -10.08
CA GLY A 62 -8.57 4.30 -10.74
C GLY A 62 -7.09 4.64 -10.93
N GLY A 63 -6.42 5.12 -9.88
CA GLY A 63 -5.01 5.56 -9.91
C GLY A 63 -3.98 4.61 -10.53
#